data_AF-A0AAE9WKW0-F1
#
_entry.id   AF-A0AAE9WKW0-F1
#
_cell.length_a   1.000
_cell.length_b   1.000
_cell.length_c   1.000
_cell.angle_alpha   90.00
_cell.angle_beta   90.00
_cell.angle_gamma   90.00
#
_symmetry.space_group_name_H-M   'P 1'
#
loop_
_entity.id
_entity.type
_entity.pdbx_description
1 polymer ?
#
loop_
_entity_poly.entity_id
_entity_poly.type
_entity_poly.pdbx_seq_one_letter_code
_entity_poly.pdbx_strand_id
1 'polypeptide(L)'
;MNPYETNLYKVTPIPGKGMGMVAKIDIPAGSRIYSETPLIRTKSDAKEIEEALSSKTKEEQEAFHNLFNAHPESMGPFLGPFYSNALTIDESKGGMFLLGSRMNHDCSPNVKHTWNSILDQVTVHSVRDIHCGEEILTTYIDLHKSRSERKKVLLGHFGFPCSCSACSVKDKKEAKISDIRRKQLAYYDRTMPKMCIMNPRGALRALRHRISLANQERLFGRMDVISYFDAFRTCVVHGDFERASNFGKRGIEALVLCEGADSSRYESIAKYVKQPELHPLAEGVRPMSLVPLDDFQDPEDSLWGCEMEEDVYSDSD
;
A
#
# COMPACT_ATOMS: atom_id res chain seq x y z
N MET A 1 -13.64 6.55 25.49
CA MET A 1 -13.28 7.62 24.52
C MET A 1 -13.97 7.25 23.21
N ASN A 2 -14.62 8.19 22.51
CA ASN A 2 -15.32 7.89 21.26
C ASN A 2 -14.28 7.58 20.16
N PRO A 3 -14.17 6.35 19.62
CA PRO A 3 -13.17 6.04 18.60
C PRO A 3 -13.47 6.73 17.26
N TYR A 4 -14.67 7.27 17.08
CA TYR A 4 -15.11 7.95 15.85
C TYR A 4 -14.75 9.44 15.82
N GLU A 5 -14.19 10.00 16.90
CA GLU A 5 -13.72 11.38 16.90
C GLU A 5 -12.51 11.56 17.83
N THR A 6 -11.44 12.12 17.28
CA THR A 6 -10.20 12.45 18.00
C THR A 6 -9.83 13.91 17.74
N ASN A 7 -8.61 14.31 18.14
CA ASN A 7 -8.03 15.59 17.71
C ASN A 7 -7.56 15.56 16.25
N LEU A 8 -7.24 14.37 15.71
CA LEU A 8 -6.73 14.22 14.34
C LEU A 8 -7.85 14.13 13.30
N TYR A 9 -8.94 13.42 13.62
CA TYR A 9 -10.01 13.15 12.66
C TYR A 9 -11.39 13.08 13.32
N LYS A 10 -12.43 13.12 12.49
CA LYS A 10 -13.81 12.75 12.83
C LYS A 10 -14.40 11.84 11.77
N VAL A 11 -15.23 10.89 12.19
CA VAL A 11 -16.06 10.10 11.29
C VAL A 11 -17.41 10.78 11.16
N THR A 12 -17.82 11.07 9.93
CA THR A 12 -18.99 11.90 9.63
C THR A 12 -19.69 11.42 8.34
N PRO A 13 -20.97 11.72 8.13
CA PRO A 13 -21.62 11.42 6.86
C PRO A 13 -20.94 12.15 5.68
N ILE A 14 -20.65 11.41 4.62
CA ILE A 14 -20.11 11.91 3.35
C ILE A 14 -21.17 11.71 2.26
N PRO A 15 -21.59 12.78 1.56
CA PRO A 15 -22.60 12.70 0.51
C PRO A 15 -22.30 11.61 -0.52
N GLY A 16 -23.23 10.67 -0.68
CA GLY A 16 -23.11 9.55 -1.63
C GLY A 16 -22.12 8.45 -1.26
N LYS A 17 -21.46 8.51 -0.09
CA LYS A 17 -20.51 7.48 0.38
C LYS A 17 -20.85 6.88 1.76
N GLY A 18 -21.93 7.32 2.39
CA GLY A 18 -22.28 6.87 3.74
C GLY A 18 -21.43 7.58 4.78
N MET A 19 -20.73 6.84 5.64
CA MET A 19 -19.80 7.42 6.62
C MET A 19 -18.39 7.50 6.04
N GLY A 20 -17.62 8.51 6.44
CA GLY A 20 -16.22 8.66 6.05
C GLY A 20 -15.41 9.31 7.17
N MET A 21 -14.09 9.12 7.13
CA MET A 21 -13.15 9.71 8.08
C MET A 21 -12.56 10.99 7.49
N VAL A 22 -12.61 12.11 8.22
CA VAL A 22 -12.15 13.44 7.75
C VAL A 22 -11.14 14.01 8.74
N ALA A 23 -10.02 14.53 8.22
CA ALA A 23 -8.99 15.19 9.01
C ALA A 23 -9.50 16.48 9.66
N LYS A 24 -9.20 16.69 10.94
CA LYS A 24 -9.54 17.90 11.71
C LYS A 24 -8.40 18.92 11.79
N ILE A 25 -7.19 18.47 11.47
CA ILE A 25 -5.97 19.27 11.41
C ILE A 25 -5.17 18.82 10.19
N ASP A 26 -4.12 19.56 9.84
CA ASP A 26 -3.12 19.04 8.90
C ASP A 26 -2.37 17.87 9.54
N ILE A 27 -2.30 16.76 8.81
CA ILE A 27 -1.65 15.52 9.26
C ILE A 27 -0.43 15.29 8.35
N PRO A 28 0.79 15.40 8.89
CA PRO A 28 2.01 15.12 8.13
C PRO A 28 2.08 13.68 7.64
N ALA A 29 2.76 13.45 6.51
CA ALA A 29 3.13 12.11 6.05
C ALA A 29 3.87 11.32 7.15
N GLY A 30 3.59 10.02 7.26
CA GLY A 30 4.15 9.15 8.29
C GLY A 30 3.42 9.15 9.63
N SER A 31 2.37 9.95 9.79
CA SER A 31 1.60 10.00 11.04
C SER A 31 0.74 8.75 11.19
N ARG A 32 0.77 8.14 12.38
CA ARG A 32 -0.21 7.10 12.76
C ARG A 32 -1.57 7.77 13.02
N ILE A 33 -2.54 7.51 12.15
CA ILE A 33 -3.90 8.05 12.28
C ILE A 33 -4.62 7.36 13.43
N TYR A 34 -4.60 6.03 13.44
CA TYR A 34 -5.14 5.20 14.52
C TYR A 34 -4.55 3.78 14.46
N SER A 35 -4.80 3.02 15.52
CA SER A 35 -4.67 1.56 15.53
C SER A 35 -5.92 0.93 16.12
N GLU A 36 -6.26 -0.28 15.69
CA GLU A 36 -7.50 -0.95 16.08
C GLU A 36 -7.28 -2.46 16.23
N THR A 37 -7.75 -3.01 17.35
CA THR A 37 -7.84 -4.46 17.54
C THR A 37 -9.04 -4.99 16.76
N PRO A 38 -8.90 -6.08 15.98
CA PRO A 38 -10.01 -6.61 15.22
C PRO A 38 -11.12 -7.12 16.13
N LEU A 39 -12.36 -6.85 15.73
CA LEU A 39 -13.54 -7.44 16.36
C LEU A 39 -13.50 -8.97 16.20
N ILE A 40 -13.27 -9.46 14.99
CA ILE A 40 -13.15 -10.90 14.66
C ILE A 40 -12.02 -11.14 13.66
N ARG A 41 -11.42 -12.34 13.69
CA ARG A 41 -10.42 -12.84 12.73
C ARG A 41 -10.86 -14.20 12.21
N THR A 42 -10.90 -14.39 10.89
CA THR A 42 -11.40 -15.64 10.28
C THR A 42 -10.89 -15.77 8.85
N LYS A 43 -11.06 -16.98 8.28
CA LYS A 43 -10.82 -17.28 6.86
C LYS A 43 -11.99 -16.86 5.94
N SER A 44 -12.91 -16.03 6.44
CA SER A 44 -14.11 -15.55 5.71
C SER A 44 -15.16 -16.65 5.50
N ASP A 45 -15.40 -17.48 6.51
CA ASP A 45 -16.50 -18.45 6.52
C ASP A 45 -17.70 -17.92 7.32
N ALA A 46 -18.91 -18.07 6.78
CA ALA A 46 -20.12 -17.50 7.40
C ALA A 46 -20.39 -18.04 8.81
N LYS A 47 -20.16 -19.34 9.03
CA LYS A 47 -20.41 -20.00 10.32
C LYS A 47 -19.34 -19.59 11.34
N GLU A 48 -18.08 -19.52 10.92
CA GLU A 48 -17.00 -19.00 11.79
C GLU A 48 -17.28 -17.55 12.23
N ILE A 49 -17.80 -16.71 11.33
CA ILE A 49 -18.16 -15.31 11.63
C ILE A 49 -19.28 -15.26 12.67
N GLU A 50 -20.36 -16.02 12.46
CA GLU A 50 -21.50 -16.07 13.37
C GLU A 50 -21.09 -16.56 14.77
N GLU A 51 -20.33 -17.66 14.85
CA GLU A 51 -19.82 -18.19 16.10
C GLU A 51 -18.92 -17.17 16.82
N ALA A 52 -18.00 -16.52 16.10
CA ALA A 52 -17.13 -15.51 16.68
C ALA A 52 -17.91 -14.28 17.19
N LEU A 53 -18.92 -13.82 16.46
CA LEU A 53 -19.77 -12.69 16.86
C LEU A 53 -20.67 -13.02 18.05
N SER A 54 -21.14 -14.26 18.19
CA SER A 54 -21.99 -14.67 19.31
C SER A 54 -21.33 -14.46 20.68
N SER A 55 -19.99 -14.46 20.72
CA SER A 55 -19.18 -14.22 21.92
C SER A 55 -18.95 -12.73 22.25
N LYS A 56 -19.38 -11.81 21.37
CA LYS A 56 -19.19 -10.35 21.48
C LYS A 56 -20.34 -9.68 22.23
N THR A 57 -20.13 -8.43 22.67
CA THR A 57 -21.22 -7.70 23.32
C THR A 57 -22.36 -7.41 22.33
N LYS A 58 -23.55 -7.09 22.84
CA LYS A 58 -24.70 -6.76 21.97
C LYS A 58 -24.41 -5.54 21.12
N GLU A 59 -23.73 -4.55 21.69
CA GLU A 59 -23.32 -3.32 21.01
C GLU A 59 -22.34 -3.62 19.88
N GLU A 60 -21.39 -4.53 20.09
CA GLU A 60 -20.45 -4.98 19.05
C GLU A 60 -21.14 -5.76 17.92
N GLN A 61 -22.08 -6.65 18.28
CA GLN A 61 -22.88 -7.39 17.30
C GLN A 61 -23.74 -6.44 16.45
N GLU A 62 -24.41 -5.48 17.10
CA GLU A 62 -25.19 -4.46 16.41
C GLU A 62 -24.30 -3.58 15.51
N ALA A 63 -23.12 -3.18 16.01
CA ALA A 63 -22.17 -2.41 15.22
C ALA A 63 -21.69 -3.18 13.97
N PHE A 64 -21.47 -4.50 14.08
CA PHE A 64 -21.15 -5.36 12.94
C PHE A 64 -22.29 -5.41 11.92
N HIS A 65 -23.54 -5.63 12.36
CA HIS A 65 -24.68 -5.70 11.46
C HIS A 65 -25.04 -4.36 10.82
N ASN A 66 -24.60 -3.25 11.42
CA ASN A 66 -24.70 -1.89 10.86
C ASN A 66 -23.57 -1.55 9.87
N LEU A 67 -22.65 -2.47 9.59
CA LEU A 67 -21.66 -2.29 8.53
C LEU A 67 -22.30 -2.44 7.15
N PHE A 68 -21.65 -1.83 6.15
CA PHE A 68 -22.11 -1.90 4.78
C PHE A 68 -22.06 -3.34 4.26
N ASN A 69 -23.12 -3.78 3.58
CA ASN A 69 -23.17 -5.09 2.94
C ASN A 69 -23.45 -4.91 1.45
N ALA A 70 -22.44 -5.11 0.61
CA ALA A 70 -22.58 -5.07 -0.84
C ALA A 70 -23.24 -6.33 -1.41
N HIS A 71 -23.38 -7.39 -0.60
CA HIS A 71 -23.81 -8.72 -1.04
C HIS A 71 -24.93 -9.33 -0.15
N PRO A 72 -26.01 -8.58 0.16
CA PRO A 72 -27.04 -9.07 1.08
C PRO A 72 -27.76 -10.31 0.57
N GLU A 73 -28.00 -10.39 -0.74
CA GLU A 73 -28.74 -11.50 -1.36
C GLU A 73 -27.88 -12.76 -1.56
N SER A 74 -26.58 -12.59 -1.86
CA SER A 74 -25.70 -13.72 -2.23
C SER A 74 -24.84 -14.24 -1.08
N MET A 75 -24.55 -13.43 -0.06
CA MET A 75 -23.65 -13.80 1.05
C MET A 75 -24.31 -13.67 2.43
N GLY A 76 -25.55 -13.19 2.50
CA GLY A 76 -26.30 -13.12 3.76
C GLY A 76 -25.75 -12.11 4.78
N PRO A 77 -26.21 -12.19 6.05
CA PRO A 77 -25.98 -11.15 7.06
C PRO A 77 -24.64 -11.23 7.78
N PHE A 78 -23.88 -12.33 7.62
CA PHE A 78 -22.59 -12.53 8.27
C PHE A 78 -21.42 -12.40 7.28
N LEU A 79 -21.42 -13.22 6.22
CA LEU A 79 -20.36 -13.19 5.22
C LEU A 79 -20.42 -11.92 4.37
N GLY A 80 -21.61 -11.39 4.06
CA GLY A 80 -21.77 -10.18 3.25
C GLY A 80 -21.07 -8.94 3.83
N PRO A 81 -21.37 -8.53 5.09
CA PRO A 81 -20.64 -7.43 5.73
C PRO A 81 -19.16 -7.74 5.88
N PHE A 82 -18.79 -8.99 6.19
CA PHE A 82 -17.39 -9.36 6.29
C PHE A 82 -16.63 -9.16 4.98
N TYR A 83 -17.17 -9.68 3.88
CA TYR A 83 -16.57 -9.57 2.56
C TYR A 83 -16.48 -8.12 2.06
N SER A 84 -17.40 -7.26 2.50
CA SER A 84 -17.46 -5.85 2.08
C SER A 84 -16.49 -4.94 2.84
N ASN A 85 -16.07 -5.30 4.06
CA ASN A 85 -15.34 -4.39 4.95
C ASN A 85 -14.07 -4.97 5.60
N ALA A 86 -13.84 -6.29 5.52
CA ALA A 86 -12.68 -6.89 6.17
C ALA A 86 -11.37 -6.36 5.58
N LEU A 87 -10.40 -6.12 6.45
CA LEU A 87 -9.02 -5.81 6.07
C LEU A 87 -8.17 -7.07 6.20
N THR A 88 -7.21 -7.24 5.29
CA THR A 88 -6.29 -8.38 5.32
C THR A 88 -5.38 -8.30 6.55
N ILE A 89 -5.31 -9.38 7.32
CA ILE A 89 -4.37 -9.55 8.45
C ILE A 89 -3.13 -10.31 7.96
N ASP A 90 -3.35 -11.45 7.32
CA ASP A 90 -2.30 -12.29 6.73
C ASP A 90 -2.83 -12.97 5.44
N GLU A 91 -2.02 -13.81 4.81
CA GLU A 91 -2.38 -14.51 3.56
C GLU A 91 -3.62 -15.41 3.68
N SER A 92 -3.99 -15.80 4.90
CA SER A 92 -5.05 -16.77 5.19
C SER A 92 -6.25 -16.18 5.94
N LYS A 93 -6.11 -15.00 6.55
CA LYS A 93 -7.13 -14.42 7.44
C LYS A 93 -7.43 -12.96 7.14
N GLY A 94 -8.71 -12.64 7.17
CA GLY A 94 -9.22 -11.28 7.26
C GLY A 94 -9.55 -10.91 8.71
N GLY A 95 -9.53 -9.61 8.99
CA GLY A 95 -10.02 -9.04 10.24
C GLY A 95 -11.19 -8.09 9.99
N MET A 96 -12.16 -8.11 10.90
CA MET A 96 -13.21 -7.09 10.92
C MET A 96 -12.83 -5.96 11.86
N PHE A 97 -12.92 -4.72 11.38
CA PHE A 97 -12.47 -3.52 12.07
C PHE A 97 -13.57 -2.46 11.97
N LEU A 98 -14.26 -2.14 13.07
CA LEU A 98 -15.45 -1.29 13.05
C LEU A 98 -15.11 0.14 12.65
N LEU A 99 -14.00 0.68 13.15
CA LEU A 99 -13.50 1.99 12.77
C LEU A 99 -12.88 1.94 11.37
N GLY A 100 -12.08 0.91 11.06
CA GLY A 100 -11.49 0.73 9.74
C GLY A 100 -12.50 0.61 8.60
N SER A 101 -13.68 0.04 8.86
CA SER A 101 -14.80 -0.04 7.91
C SER A 101 -15.40 1.32 7.55
N ARG A 102 -14.96 2.42 8.19
CA ARG A 102 -15.43 3.79 7.91
C ARG A 102 -14.51 4.56 6.96
N MET A 103 -13.36 4.00 6.56
CA MET A 103 -12.49 4.64 5.56
C MET A 103 -13.00 4.33 4.15
N ASN A 104 -13.24 5.38 3.36
CA ASN A 104 -13.68 5.24 1.98
C ASN A 104 -12.53 4.94 1.01
N HIS A 105 -12.89 4.51 -0.20
CA HIS A 105 -11.95 4.21 -1.27
C HIS A 105 -11.46 5.43 -2.05
N ASP A 106 -10.18 5.44 -2.41
CA ASP A 106 -9.61 6.21 -3.51
C ASP A 106 -8.63 5.37 -4.35
N CYS A 107 -8.52 5.66 -5.65
CA CYS A 107 -7.55 5.01 -6.55
C CYS A 107 -6.14 5.61 -6.44
N SER A 108 -5.99 6.69 -5.66
CA SER A 108 -4.76 7.36 -5.23
C SER A 108 -4.87 7.68 -3.73
N PRO A 109 -4.86 6.64 -2.87
CA PRO A 109 -5.14 6.77 -1.44
C PRO A 109 -4.11 7.62 -0.71
N ASN A 110 -4.48 8.17 0.45
CA ASN A 110 -3.59 8.98 1.30
C ASN A 110 -3.16 8.28 2.58
N VAL A 111 -3.71 7.09 2.85
CA VAL A 111 -3.26 6.21 3.93
C VAL A 111 -2.94 4.80 3.44
N LYS A 112 -2.14 4.11 4.23
CA LYS A 112 -1.91 2.67 4.14
C LYS A 112 -2.30 2.03 5.45
N HIS A 113 -3.11 0.98 5.39
CA HIS A 113 -3.36 0.10 6.52
C HIS A 113 -2.37 -1.08 6.47
N THR A 114 -1.87 -1.51 7.63
CA THR A 114 -0.98 -2.66 7.75
C THR A 114 -1.23 -3.37 9.07
N TRP A 115 -1.21 -4.70 9.03
CA TRP A 115 -1.25 -5.50 10.25
C TRP A 115 0.08 -5.39 11.01
N ASN A 116 0.03 -4.85 12.22
CA ASN A 116 1.17 -4.82 13.13
C ASN A 116 1.07 -6.03 14.09
N SER A 117 1.89 -7.04 13.85
CA SER A 117 1.89 -8.28 14.63
C SER A 117 2.46 -8.13 16.05
N ILE A 118 3.21 -7.05 16.33
CA ILE A 118 3.72 -6.76 17.68
C ILE A 118 2.60 -6.18 18.55
N LEU A 119 1.78 -5.29 17.98
CA LEU A 119 0.63 -4.70 18.66
C LEU A 119 -0.62 -5.59 18.62
N ASP A 120 -0.65 -6.58 17.72
CA ASP A 120 -1.82 -7.41 17.42
C ASP A 120 -3.03 -6.57 16.95
N GLN A 121 -2.73 -5.54 16.13
CA GLN A 121 -3.67 -4.51 15.66
C GLN A 121 -3.46 -4.17 14.19
N VAL A 122 -4.50 -3.68 13.51
CA VAL A 122 -4.30 -2.91 12.28
C VAL A 122 -3.80 -1.52 12.66
N THR A 123 -2.80 -1.03 11.95
CA THR A 123 -2.31 0.35 12.06
C THR A 123 -2.55 1.06 10.74
N VAL A 124 -2.93 2.33 10.80
CA VAL A 124 -3.15 3.17 9.62
C VAL A 124 -2.23 4.38 9.69
N HIS A 125 -1.40 4.56 8.66
CA HIS A 125 -0.47 5.67 8.55
C HIS A 125 -0.73 6.48 7.29
N SER A 126 -0.57 7.80 7.38
CA SER A 126 -0.56 8.67 6.19
C SER A 126 0.66 8.39 5.32
N VAL A 127 0.46 8.24 4.02
CA VAL A 127 1.55 8.05 3.03
C VAL A 127 1.93 9.35 2.30
N ARG A 128 1.19 10.42 2.58
CA ARG A 128 1.43 11.80 2.14
C ARG A 128 0.78 12.74 3.14
N ASP A 129 1.06 14.03 3.03
CA ASP A 129 0.34 15.03 3.83
C ASP A 129 -1.16 14.99 3.51
N ILE A 130 -1.97 15.16 4.57
CA ILE A 130 -3.43 15.22 4.51
C ILE A 130 -3.84 16.55 5.14
N HIS A 131 -4.43 17.43 4.36
CA HIS A 131 -4.84 18.75 4.84
C HIS A 131 -6.10 18.68 5.70
N CYS A 132 -6.27 19.65 6.60
CA CYS A 132 -7.49 19.82 7.38
C CYS A 132 -8.72 19.84 6.45
N GLY A 133 -9.72 19.03 6.76
CA GLY A 133 -10.93 18.87 5.95
C GLY A 133 -10.83 17.86 4.81
N GLU A 134 -9.65 17.31 4.49
CA GLU A 134 -9.53 16.20 3.55
C GLU A 134 -10.08 14.89 4.15
N GLU A 135 -10.67 14.07 3.29
CA GLU A 135 -11.08 12.71 3.64
C GLU A 135 -9.85 11.80 3.73
N ILE A 136 -9.80 10.95 4.76
CA ILE A 136 -8.81 9.90 4.95
C ILE A 136 -9.28 8.66 4.17
N LEU A 137 -8.52 8.31 3.14
CA LEU A 137 -8.93 7.41 2.06
C LEU A 137 -7.92 6.28 1.87
N THR A 138 -8.44 5.05 1.87
CA THR A 138 -7.68 3.80 1.60
C THR A 138 -7.99 3.28 0.21
N THR A 139 -7.33 2.19 -0.23
CA THR A 139 -7.74 1.45 -1.42
C THR A 139 -8.44 0.15 -1.04
N TYR A 140 -9.45 -0.26 -1.82
CA TYR A 140 -10.18 -1.52 -1.67
C TYR A 140 -9.76 -2.56 -2.71
N ILE A 141 -9.01 -2.12 -3.72
CA ILE A 141 -8.71 -2.90 -4.91
C ILE A 141 -7.23 -2.82 -5.24
N ASP A 142 -6.80 -3.74 -6.10
CA ASP A 142 -5.55 -3.63 -6.83
C ASP A 142 -5.57 -2.40 -7.75
N LEU A 143 -4.60 -1.51 -7.55
CA LEU A 143 -4.49 -0.22 -8.21
C LEU A 143 -3.76 -0.28 -9.56
N HIS A 144 -3.14 -1.41 -9.93
CA HIS A 144 -2.41 -1.56 -11.19
C HIS A 144 -3.32 -1.92 -12.38
N LYS A 145 -4.63 -2.04 -12.16
CA LYS A 145 -5.65 -2.24 -13.20
C LYS A 145 -5.96 -0.96 -13.97
N SER A 146 -6.47 -1.09 -15.20
CA SER A 146 -6.96 0.06 -15.97
C SER A 146 -8.16 0.72 -15.31
N ARG A 147 -8.45 1.98 -15.65
CA ARG A 147 -9.58 2.76 -15.13
C ARG A 147 -10.92 2.02 -15.30
N SER A 148 -11.12 1.38 -16.45
CA SER A 148 -12.34 0.62 -16.74
C SER A 148 -12.46 -0.60 -15.82
N GLU A 149 -11.37 -1.35 -15.64
CA GLU A 149 -11.34 -2.51 -14.74
C GLU A 149 -11.53 -2.11 -13.28
N ARG A 150 -10.88 -1.03 -12.81
CA ARG A 150 -11.06 -0.50 -11.45
C ARG A 150 -12.52 -0.14 -11.20
N LYS A 151 -13.16 0.61 -12.12
CA LYS A 151 -14.59 0.95 -12.02
C LYS A 151 -15.49 -0.27 -12.03
N LYS A 152 -15.20 -1.26 -12.89
CA LYS A 152 -15.97 -2.51 -12.95
C LYS A 152 -15.90 -3.29 -11.65
N VAL A 153 -14.70 -3.43 -11.07
CA VAL A 153 -14.51 -4.12 -9.78
C VAL A 153 -15.24 -3.37 -8.66
N LEU A 154 -15.08 -2.05 -8.57
CA LEU A 154 -15.72 -1.24 -7.52
C LEU A 154 -17.25 -1.29 -7.60
N LEU A 155 -17.81 -1.21 -8.81
CA LEU A 155 -19.25 -1.32 -9.00
C LEU A 155 -19.75 -2.74 -8.70
N GLY A 156 -19.05 -3.77 -9.16
CA GLY A 156 -19.48 -5.17 -9.00
C GLY A 156 -19.32 -5.72 -7.58
N HIS A 157 -18.24 -5.36 -6.89
CA HIS A 157 -17.93 -5.87 -5.55
C HIS A 157 -18.40 -4.94 -4.42
N PHE A 158 -18.42 -3.62 -4.64
CA PHE A 158 -18.75 -2.66 -3.58
C PHE A 158 -19.99 -1.83 -3.90
N GLY A 159 -20.60 -2.02 -5.07
CA GLY A 159 -21.89 -1.39 -5.41
C GLY A 159 -21.82 0.11 -5.70
N PHE A 160 -20.62 0.71 -5.86
CA PHE A 160 -20.51 2.14 -6.12
C PHE A 160 -19.64 2.49 -7.35
N PRO A 161 -20.03 3.51 -8.14
CA PRO A 161 -19.20 4.04 -9.21
C PRO A 161 -18.12 4.97 -8.64
N CYS A 162 -16.85 4.62 -8.79
CA CYS A 162 -15.76 5.47 -8.30
C CYS A 162 -15.64 6.79 -9.07
N SER A 163 -15.63 7.90 -8.32
CA SER A 163 -15.55 9.27 -8.80
C SER A 163 -14.28 10.02 -8.34
N CYS A 164 -13.28 9.30 -7.81
CA CYS A 164 -12.00 9.90 -7.40
C CYS A 164 -11.27 10.59 -8.57
N SER A 165 -10.26 11.40 -8.24
CA SER A 165 -9.49 12.16 -9.24
C SER A 165 -8.93 11.26 -10.38
N ALA A 166 -8.35 10.10 -10.04
CA ALA A 166 -7.83 9.15 -11.02
C ALA A 166 -8.92 8.46 -11.88
N CYS A 167 -10.18 8.43 -11.41
CA CYS A 167 -11.31 7.85 -12.14
C CYS A 167 -12.18 8.90 -12.85
N SER A 168 -11.98 10.18 -12.57
CA SER A 168 -12.76 11.32 -13.08
C SER A 168 -12.01 12.17 -14.10
N VAL A 169 -10.81 11.75 -14.51
CA VAL A 169 -10.04 12.37 -15.61
C VAL A 169 -10.91 12.53 -16.86
N LYS A 170 -11.03 13.77 -17.33
CA LYS A 170 -11.85 14.15 -18.50
C LYS A 170 -11.06 14.00 -19.80
N ASP A 171 -9.77 14.33 -19.77
CA ASP A 171 -8.89 14.18 -20.92
C ASP A 171 -8.64 12.70 -21.24
N LYS A 172 -8.90 12.31 -22.49
CA LYS A 172 -8.77 10.91 -22.92
C LYS A 172 -7.30 10.49 -23.08
N LYS A 173 -6.40 11.40 -23.49
CA LYS A 173 -4.97 11.14 -23.63
C LYS A 173 -4.37 10.92 -22.24
N GLU A 174 -4.67 11.79 -21.27
CA GLU A 174 -4.24 11.67 -19.88
C GLU A 174 -4.75 10.37 -19.24
N ALA A 175 -6.03 10.03 -19.41
CA ALA A 175 -6.58 8.78 -18.89
C ALA A 175 -5.89 7.55 -19.49
N LYS A 176 -5.56 7.58 -20.80
CA LYS A 176 -4.84 6.49 -21.48
C LYS A 176 -3.40 6.38 -20.97
N ILE A 177 -2.72 7.50 -20.74
CA ILE A 177 -1.37 7.51 -20.17
C ILE A 177 -1.39 6.89 -18.76
N SER A 178 -2.33 7.28 -17.90
CA SER A 178 -2.46 6.67 -16.56
C SER A 178 -2.68 5.16 -16.62
N ASP A 179 -3.51 4.69 -17.56
CA ASP A 179 -3.71 3.24 -17.77
C ASP A 179 -2.42 2.54 -18.24
N ILE A 180 -1.59 3.18 -19.06
CA ILE A 180 -0.29 2.64 -19.48
C ILE A 180 0.65 2.53 -18.28
N ARG A 181 0.76 3.59 -17.47
CA ARG A 181 1.62 3.60 -16.26
C ARG A 181 1.22 2.49 -15.29
N ARG A 182 -0.08 2.34 -15.00
CA ARG A 182 -0.59 1.29 -14.10
C ARG A 182 -0.38 -0.12 -14.66
N LYS A 183 -0.54 -0.32 -15.97
CA LYS A 183 -0.19 -1.60 -16.63
C LYS A 183 1.30 -1.91 -16.54
N GLN A 184 2.15 -0.90 -16.64
CA GLN A 184 3.60 -1.06 -16.49
C GLN A 184 3.97 -1.43 -15.05
N LEU A 185 3.30 -0.86 -14.04
CA LEU A 185 3.45 -1.29 -12.65
C LEU A 185 3.06 -2.78 -12.47
N ALA A 186 1.93 -3.23 -13.04
CA ALA A 186 1.54 -4.64 -13.03
C ALA A 186 2.55 -5.55 -13.75
N TYR A 187 3.19 -5.05 -14.82
CA TYR A 187 4.27 -5.78 -15.49
C TYR A 187 5.48 -5.97 -14.56
N TYR A 188 5.89 -4.92 -13.85
CA TYR A 188 6.98 -5.01 -12.90
C TYR A 188 6.68 -5.99 -11.76
N ASP A 189 5.48 -5.96 -11.16
CA ASP A 189 5.12 -6.91 -10.09
C ASP A 189 5.33 -8.38 -10.48
N ARG A 190 5.04 -8.73 -11.75
CA ARG A 190 5.17 -10.12 -12.24
C ARG A 190 6.58 -10.50 -12.65
N THR A 191 7.38 -9.55 -13.11
CA THR A 191 8.67 -9.82 -13.75
C THR A 191 9.87 -9.52 -12.87
N MET A 192 9.70 -8.68 -11.85
CA MET A 192 10.80 -8.20 -11.00
C MET A 192 11.60 -9.32 -10.35
N PRO A 193 11.01 -10.36 -9.71
CA PRO A 193 11.79 -11.41 -9.07
C PRO A 193 12.79 -12.10 -10.01
N LYS A 194 12.37 -12.36 -11.26
CA LYS A 194 13.24 -12.95 -12.29
C LYS A 194 14.29 -11.96 -12.77
N MET A 195 13.91 -10.69 -12.95
CA MET A 195 14.82 -9.64 -13.43
C MET A 195 15.96 -9.37 -12.44
N CYS A 196 15.66 -9.30 -11.14
CA CYS A 196 16.66 -9.10 -10.09
C CYS A 196 17.77 -10.17 -10.10
N ILE A 197 17.45 -11.40 -10.50
CA ILE A 197 18.41 -12.50 -10.58
C ILE A 197 19.18 -12.48 -11.90
N MET A 198 18.47 -12.34 -13.03
CA MET A 198 19.07 -12.54 -14.36
C MET A 198 19.70 -11.30 -14.97
N ASN A 199 19.25 -10.11 -14.59
CA ASN A 199 19.72 -8.84 -15.14
C ASN A 199 19.69 -7.75 -14.05
N PRO A 200 20.62 -7.81 -13.07
CA PRO A 200 20.58 -6.93 -11.90
C PRO A 200 20.65 -5.44 -12.26
N ARG A 201 21.51 -5.04 -13.21
CA ARG A 201 21.56 -3.65 -13.67
C ARG A 201 20.24 -3.22 -14.30
N GLY A 202 19.64 -4.06 -15.16
CA GLY A 202 18.31 -3.81 -15.71
C GLY A 202 17.22 -3.71 -14.64
N ALA A 203 17.30 -4.54 -13.60
CA ALA A 203 16.38 -4.51 -12.47
C ALA A 203 16.45 -3.20 -11.70
N LEU A 204 17.65 -2.69 -11.38
CA LEU A 204 17.81 -1.40 -10.70
C LEU A 204 17.15 -0.26 -11.50
N ARG A 205 17.38 -0.21 -12.81
CA ARG A 205 16.73 0.77 -13.70
C ARG A 205 15.21 0.65 -13.69
N ALA A 206 14.70 -0.58 -13.80
CA ALA A 206 13.26 -0.85 -13.77
C ALA A 206 12.62 -0.48 -12.42
N LEU A 207 13.33 -0.68 -11.31
CA LEU A 207 12.87 -0.32 -9.97
C LEU A 207 12.83 1.20 -9.77
N ARG A 208 13.82 1.94 -10.28
CA ARG A 208 13.78 3.41 -10.28
C ARG A 208 12.58 3.92 -11.07
N HIS A 209 12.37 3.39 -12.27
CA HIS A 209 11.21 3.74 -13.08
C HIS A 209 9.89 3.34 -12.41
N ARG A 210 9.82 2.20 -11.72
CA ARG A 210 8.63 1.80 -10.94
C ARG A 210 8.26 2.83 -9.87
N ILE A 211 9.24 3.40 -9.16
CA ILE A 211 9.01 4.48 -8.19
C ILE A 211 8.48 5.72 -8.90
N SER A 212 9.11 6.13 -10.02
CA SER A 212 8.65 7.27 -10.81
C SER A 212 7.19 7.13 -11.25
N LEU A 213 6.83 5.99 -11.86
CA LEU A 213 5.46 5.70 -12.29
C LEU A 213 4.47 5.73 -11.13
N ALA A 214 4.83 5.15 -9.97
CA ALA A 214 3.99 5.17 -8.79
C ALA A 214 3.73 6.60 -8.30
N ASN A 215 4.76 7.45 -8.28
CA ASN A 215 4.64 8.86 -7.90
C ASN A 215 3.75 9.64 -8.86
N GLN A 216 3.89 9.44 -10.18
CA GLN A 216 3.04 10.07 -11.19
C GLN A 216 1.56 9.65 -11.05
N GLU A 217 1.29 8.43 -10.57
CA GLU A 217 -0.05 7.92 -10.27
C GLU A 217 -0.53 8.21 -8.85
N ARG A 218 0.28 8.91 -8.04
CA ARG A 218 0.05 9.20 -6.62
C ARG A 218 -0.19 7.94 -5.78
N LEU A 219 0.57 6.88 -6.08
CA LEU A 219 0.56 5.58 -5.39
C LEU A 219 1.69 5.51 -4.36
N PHE A 220 1.67 6.44 -3.41
CA PHE A 220 2.75 6.64 -2.45
C PHE A 220 2.88 5.49 -1.44
N GLY A 221 4.10 5.30 -0.96
CA GLY A 221 4.40 4.46 0.18
C GLY A 221 4.68 3.00 -0.18
N ARG A 222 3.63 2.22 -0.51
CA ARG A 222 3.81 0.77 -0.75
C ARG A 222 4.83 0.50 -1.86
N MET A 223 4.77 1.26 -2.96
CA MET A 223 5.66 1.05 -4.11
C MET A 223 7.09 1.43 -3.79
N ASP A 224 7.32 2.49 -3.01
CA ASP A 224 8.63 2.89 -2.51
C ASP A 224 9.25 1.76 -1.66
N VAL A 225 8.51 1.28 -0.66
CA VAL A 225 8.93 0.22 0.26
C VAL A 225 9.35 -1.04 -0.51
N ILE A 226 8.50 -1.51 -1.44
CA ILE A 226 8.81 -2.71 -2.21
C ILE A 226 10.01 -2.45 -3.13
N SER A 227 10.14 -1.27 -3.73
CA SER A 227 11.20 -0.98 -4.73
C SER A 227 12.57 -0.90 -4.12
N TYR A 228 12.68 -0.21 -2.98
CA TYR A 228 13.94 -0.15 -2.26
C TYR A 228 14.34 -1.50 -1.69
N PHE A 229 13.41 -2.32 -1.19
CA PHE A 229 13.76 -3.64 -0.70
C PHE A 229 14.06 -4.66 -1.81
N ASP A 230 13.44 -4.54 -2.99
CA ASP A 230 13.82 -5.34 -4.16
C ASP A 230 15.23 -4.94 -4.64
N ALA A 231 15.55 -3.64 -4.66
CA ALA A 231 16.88 -3.14 -5.00
C ALA A 231 17.93 -3.61 -3.96
N PHE A 232 17.63 -3.49 -2.67
CA PHE A 232 18.45 -4.03 -1.58
C PHE A 232 18.77 -5.52 -1.79
N ARG A 233 17.75 -6.36 -2.00
CA ARG A 233 17.94 -7.81 -2.19
C ARG A 233 18.70 -8.13 -3.47
N THR A 234 18.47 -7.36 -4.53
CA THR A 234 19.24 -7.46 -5.79
C THR A 234 20.72 -7.21 -5.52
N CYS A 235 21.06 -6.13 -4.83
CA CYS A 235 22.45 -5.84 -4.48
C CYS A 235 23.06 -6.92 -3.57
N VAL A 236 22.33 -7.41 -2.57
CA VAL A 236 22.79 -8.48 -1.66
C VAL A 236 23.15 -9.76 -2.42
N VAL A 237 22.25 -10.27 -3.28
CA VAL A 237 22.47 -11.55 -3.97
C VAL A 237 23.61 -11.49 -5.00
N HIS A 238 23.98 -10.28 -5.43
CA HIS A 238 25.08 -10.05 -6.38
C HIS A 238 26.35 -9.46 -5.74
N GLY A 239 26.37 -9.27 -4.41
CA GLY A 239 27.56 -8.88 -3.66
C GLY A 239 27.85 -7.37 -3.59
N ASP A 240 26.93 -6.52 -4.05
CA ASP A 240 27.08 -5.05 -3.98
C ASP A 240 26.58 -4.53 -2.62
N PHE A 241 27.28 -4.90 -1.54
CA PHE A 241 26.83 -4.66 -0.16
C PHE A 241 26.78 -3.18 0.22
N GLU A 242 27.64 -2.34 -0.37
CA GLU A 242 27.59 -0.89 -0.15
C GLU A 242 26.31 -0.29 -0.74
N ARG A 243 26.00 -0.62 -2.00
CA ARG A 243 24.76 -0.19 -2.65
C ARG A 243 23.53 -0.79 -1.97
N ALA A 244 23.61 -2.04 -1.52
CA ALA A 244 22.58 -2.67 -0.71
C ALA A 244 22.28 -1.81 0.52
N SER A 245 23.30 -1.45 1.32
CA SER A 245 23.12 -0.61 2.51
C SER A 245 22.39 0.70 2.20
N ASN A 246 22.71 1.36 1.08
CA ASN A 246 22.06 2.60 0.66
C ASN A 246 20.58 2.40 0.32
N PHE A 247 20.25 1.39 -0.51
CA PHE A 247 18.85 1.07 -0.81
C PHE A 247 18.08 0.61 0.43
N GLY A 248 18.72 -0.18 1.29
CA GLY A 248 18.14 -0.66 2.54
C GLY A 248 17.74 0.47 3.48
N LYS A 249 18.57 1.52 3.60
CA LYS A 249 18.25 2.71 4.41
C LYS A 249 17.01 3.43 3.90
N ARG A 250 16.92 3.67 2.59
CA ARG A 250 15.74 4.29 1.95
C ARG A 250 14.49 3.41 2.08
N GLY A 251 14.65 2.10 1.97
CA GLY A 251 13.59 1.13 2.22
C GLY A 251 13.07 1.18 3.65
N ILE A 252 13.95 1.35 4.63
CA ILE A 252 13.58 1.56 6.04
C ILE A 252 12.85 2.89 6.23
N GLU A 253 13.34 3.99 5.65
CA GLU A 253 12.67 5.30 5.75
C GLU A 253 11.24 5.23 5.19
N ALA A 254 11.07 4.66 3.99
CA ALA A 254 9.75 4.44 3.39
C ALA A 254 8.89 3.49 4.24
N LEU A 255 9.48 2.45 4.85
CA LEU A 255 8.77 1.50 5.70
C LEU A 255 8.25 2.17 6.97
N VAL A 256 9.10 2.95 7.65
CA VAL A 256 8.75 3.69 8.87
C VAL A 256 7.65 4.70 8.59
N LEU A 257 7.71 5.41 7.45
CA LEU A 257 6.64 6.29 7.00
C LEU A 257 5.31 5.52 6.81
N CYS A 258 5.36 4.31 6.27
CA CYS A 258 4.16 3.54 5.96
C CYS A 258 3.58 2.72 7.12
N GLU A 259 4.39 2.33 8.10
CA GLU A 259 4.04 1.30 9.09
C GLU A 259 4.45 1.67 10.53
N GLY A 260 5.24 2.73 10.72
CA GLY A 260 5.86 3.06 11.99
C GLY A 260 7.15 2.28 12.26
N ALA A 261 7.95 2.77 13.22
CA ALA A 261 9.21 2.16 13.64
C ALA A 261 9.02 0.89 14.50
N ASP A 262 7.80 0.67 15.00
CA ASP A 262 7.34 -0.50 15.75
C ASP A 262 6.74 -1.58 14.83
N SER A 263 7.00 -1.54 13.53
CA SER A 263 6.62 -2.61 12.59
C SER A 263 7.54 -3.84 12.77
N SER A 264 6.96 -5.05 12.79
CA SER A 264 7.74 -6.29 12.79
C SER A 264 8.63 -6.43 11.54
N ARG A 265 8.22 -5.83 10.43
CA ARG A 265 9.06 -5.76 9.22
C ARG A 265 10.32 -4.93 9.46
N TYR A 266 10.22 -3.84 10.23
CA TYR A 266 11.38 -3.03 10.58
C TYR A 266 12.38 -3.85 11.42
N GLU A 267 11.90 -4.52 12.47
CA GLU A 267 12.77 -5.36 13.32
C GLU A 267 13.48 -6.47 12.53
N SER A 268 12.76 -7.12 11.61
CA SER A 268 13.32 -8.24 10.83
C SER A 268 14.40 -7.83 9.84
N ILE A 269 14.36 -6.61 9.28
CA ILE A 269 15.26 -6.17 8.21
C ILE A 269 16.37 -5.22 8.70
N ALA A 270 16.17 -4.49 9.79
CA ALA A 270 17.07 -3.41 10.23
C ALA A 270 18.52 -3.87 10.43
N LYS A 271 18.73 -5.07 10.98
CA LYS A 271 20.07 -5.63 11.17
C LYS A 271 20.79 -5.90 9.84
N TYR A 272 20.06 -6.37 8.83
CA TYR A 272 20.60 -6.68 7.52
C TYR A 272 20.86 -5.43 6.68
N VAL A 273 20.12 -4.34 6.90
CA VAL A 273 20.45 -3.06 6.26
C VAL A 273 21.76 -2.49 6.79
N LYS A 274 22.08 -2.70 8.07
CA LYS A 274 23.35 -2.26 8.67
C LYS A 274 24.53 -3.12 8.24
N GLN A 275 24.33 -4.42 8.06
CA GLN A 275 25.34 -5.39 7.63
C GLN A 275 24.72 -6.35 6.60
N PRO A 276 24.66 -5.95 5.32
CA PRO A 276 24.03 -6.74 4.26
C PRO A 276 24.66 -8.13 4.05
N GLU A 277 25.92 -8.29 4.42
CA GLU A 277 26.67 -9.55 4.37
C GLU A 277 26.09 -10.62 5.31
N LEU A 278 25.37 -10.22 6.35
CA LEU A 278 24.69 -11.14 7.26
C LEU A 278 23.34 -11.62 6.72
N HIS A 279 22.85 -11.05 5.62
CA HIS A 279 21.58 -11.45 5.04
C HIS A 279 21.67 -12.88 4.47
N PRO A 280 20.66 -13.76 4.65
CA PRO A 280 20.73 -15.14 4.13
C PRO A 280 21.03 -15.24 2.63
N LEU A 281 20.55 -14.28 1.83
CA LEU A 281 20.86 -14.20 0.38
C LEU A 281 22.34 -13.89 0.05
N ALA A 282 23.15 -13.50 1.03
CA ALA A 282 24.58 -13.26 0.87
C ALA A 282 25.44 -14.53 1.08
N GLU A 283 24.84 -15.66 1.47
CA GLU A 283 25.58 -16.88 1.74
C GLU A 283 26.34 -17.35 0.48
N GLY A 284 27.67 -17.43 0.58
CA GLY A 284 28.54 -17.80 -0.55
C GLY A 284 28.76 -16.71 -1.60
N VAL A 285 28.18 -15.52 -1.43
CA VAL A 285 28.33 -14.39 -2.34
C VAL A 285 29.61 -13.61 -2.03
N ARG A 286 30.39 -13.27 -3.06
CA ARG A 286 31.60 -12.46 -2.92
C ARG A 286 31.29 -10.99 -3.19
N PRO A 287 31.96 -10.04 -2.51
CA PRO A 287 31.81 -8.62 -2.80
C PRO A 287 32.09 -8.28 -4.27
N MET A 288 31.17 -7.55 -4.90
CA MET A 288 31.26 -7.09 -6.29
C MET A 288 30.40 -5.85 -6.48
N SER A 289 30.92 -4.84 -7.20
CA SER A 289 30.12 -3.67 -7.57
C SER A 289 29.30 -3.95 -8.84
N LEU A 290 27.99 -3.66 -8.80
CA LEU A 290 27.09 -3.84 -9.96
C LEU A 290 27.20 -2.71 -10.99
N VAL A 291 27.57 -1.51 -10.54
CA VAL A 291 27.65 -0.30 -11.35
C VAL A 291 29.05 0.31 -11.14
N PRO A 292 29.87 0.42 -12.19
CA PRO A 292 31.16 1.11 -12.13
C PRO A 292 31.02 2.54 -11.58
N LEU A 293 31.98 2.95 -10.76
CA LEU A 293 31.94 4.23 -10.05
C LEU A 293 32.01 5.46 -10.97
N ASP A 294 32.59 5.32 -12.16
CA ASP A 294 32.83 6.42 -13.09
C ASP A 294 31.72 6.59 -14.15
N ASP A 295 30.66 5.77 -14.09
CA ASP A 295 29.59 5.77 -15.11
C ASP A 295 28.66 7.01 -14.97
N PHE A 296 28.58 7.66 -13.81
CA PHE A 296 27.59 8.72 -13.52
C PHE A 296 28.15 9.85 -12.65
N GLN A 297 27.75 11.10 -12.93
CA GLN A 297 28.12 12.27 -12.12
C GLN A 297 27.14 12.53 -10.98
N ASP A 298 25.85 12.27 -11.20
CA ASP A 298 24.83 12.45 -10.17
C ASP A 298 24.81 11.26 -9.19
N PRO A 299 24.80 11.48 -7.87
CA PRO A 299 24.81 10.41 -6.88
C PRO A 299 23.59 9.49 -6.93
N GLU A 300 22.42 10.00 -7.33
CA GLU A 300 21.20 9.21 -7.50
C GLU A 300 21.32 8.33 -8.75
N ASP A 301 21.81 8.88 -9.86
CA ASP A 301 22.07 8.13 -11.08
C ASP A 301 23.11 7.04 -10.87
N SER A 302 24.16 7.35 -10.13
CA SER A 302 25.14 6.36 -9.68
C SER A 302 24.48 5.29 -8.83
N LEU A 303 23.59 5.64 -7.88
CA LEU A 303 22.89 4.69 -7.02
C LEU A 303 22.05 3.67 -7.82
N TRP A 304 21.35 4.12 -8.86
CA TRP A 304 20.49 3.27 -9.67
C TRP A 304 21.16 2.67 -10.91
N GLY A 305 22.34 3.16 -11.29
CA GLY A 305 23.05 2.75 -12.48
C GLY A 305 22.36 3.16 -13.79
N CYS A 306 21.66 4.30 -13.77
CA CYS A 306 21.07 4.95 -14.94
C CYS A 306 20.77 6.40 -14.67
N GLU A 307 20.73 7.21 -15.73
CA GLU A 307 20.04 8.50 -15.73
C GLU A 307 18.53 8.26 -15.79
N MET A 308 17.73 9.10 -15.13
CA MET A 308 16.30 9.13 -15.40
C MET A 308 16.08 9.95 -16.66
N GLU A 309 15.69 9.29 -17.74
CA GLU A 309 15.08 10.00 -18.85
C GLU A 309 13.82 10.67 -18.31
N GLU A 310 13.74 12.00 -18.42
CA GLU A 310 12.45 12.68 -18.28
C GLU A 310 11.50 11.97 -19.24
N ASP A 311 10.29 11.61 -18.80
CA ASP A 311 9.27 11.05 -19.69
C ASP A 311 8.92 12.14 -20.73
N VAL A 312 9.75 12.27 -21.77
CA VAL A 312 9.46 13.04 -22.97
C VAL A 312 8.45 12.19 -23.72
N TYR A 313 7.21 12.20 -23.24
CA TYR A 313 6.07 12.05 -24.14
C TYR A 313 6.13 13.27 -25.05
N SER A 314 7.02 13.19 -26.05
CA SER A 314 7.11 14.18 -27.10
C SER A 314 5.71 14.39 -27.62
N ASP A 315 5.28 15.65 -27.63
CA ASP A 315 4.18 16.11 -28.45
C ASP A 315 4.61 15.99 -29.94
N SER A 316 4.82 14.76 -30.39
CA SER A 316 4.96 14.43 -31.80
C SER A 316 3.59 13.94 -32.29
N ASP A 317 2.86 14.93 -32.81
CA ASP A 317 1.85 14.91 -33.88
C ASP A 317 0.72 13.85 -33.86
#